data_AF-A0A5C4M604-F1
#
_entry.id   AF-A0A5C4M604-F1
#
_cell.length_a   1.000
_cell.length_b   1.000
_cell.length_c   1.000
_cell.angle_alpha   90.00
_cell.angle_beta   90.00
_cell.angle_gamma   90.00
#
_symmetry.space_group_name_H-M   'P 1'
#
loop_
_entity.id
_entity.type
_entity.pdbx_description
1 polymer ?
#
loop_
_entity_poly.entity_id
_entity_poly.type
_entity_poly.pdbx_seq_one_letter_code
_entity_poly.pdbx_strand_id
1 'polypeptide(L)'
;MAAPVTAAYTPFSTKLRESTRDVHERAHNSAFMDALFGSRLALPAYASLVAQYHFIYQAIEEASDAHAGDPVGGAFVFDELRRVPALAADLEFFLGPGWAGRIEPVPATLDYVRRIRTVAFDWPGGYVAHHYTRYLGDLAGGQAVRGLLARTYGVEGPGALFYHFDLESVPAFRKRYRGLLDEAPWDEAERQRIVTETLVAFEFNVAVLADLAAEAGA
;
A
#
# COMPACT_ATOMS: atom_id res chain seq x y z
N MET A 1 -6.91 36.07 -35.10
CA MET A 1 -6.53 36.04 -33.67
C MET A 1 -7.00 34.70 -33.10
N ALA A 2 -6.15 33.67 -33.16
CA ALA A 2 -6.48 32.37 -32.57
C ALA A 2 -6.42 32.51 -31.03
N ALA A 3 -7.48 32.08 -30.34
CA ALA A 3 -7.48 32.02 -28.89
C ALA A 3 -6.36 31.08 -28.42
N PRO A 4 -5.62 31.42 -27.35
CA PRO A 4 -4.64 30.50 -26.81
C PRO A 4 -5.36 29.24 -26.34
N VAL A 5 -4.94 28.10 -26.86
CA VAL A 5 -5.32 26.78 -26.33
C VAL A 5 -4.77 26.75 -24.90
N THR A 6 -5.64 26.99 -23.91
CA THR A 6 -5.33 26.68 -22.53
C THR A 6 -5.11 25.17 -22.47
N ALA A 7 -3.85 24.74 -22.36
CA ALA A 7 -3.54 23.36 -22.04
C ALA A 7 -4.38 22.96 -20.83
N ALA A 8 -5.22 21.94 -20.96
CA ALA A 8 -6.05 21.49 -19.85
C ALA A 8 -5.13 21.11 -18.69
N TYR A 9 -5.30 21.77 -17.54
CA TYR A 9 -4.58 21.43 -16.33
C TYR A 9 -5.00 20.02 -15.90
N THR A 10 -4.08 19.07 -16.01
CA THR A 10 -4.29 17.72 -15.46
C THR A 10 -3.90 17.73 -13.99
N PRO A 11 -4.83 17.44 -13.06
CA PRO A 11 -4.50 17.33 -11.64
C PRO A 11 -3.40 16.28 -11.40
N PHE A 12 -2.52 16.54 -10.44
CA PHE A 12 -1.39 15.64 -10.16
C PHE A 12 -1.86 14.24 -9.76
N SER A 13 -2.94 14.15 -8.99
CA SER A 13 -3.59 12.89 -8.61
C SER A 13 -4.02 12.06 -9.83
N THR A 14 -4.49 12.71 -10.90
CA THR A 14 -4.85 12.08 -12.17
C THR A 14 -3.60 11.57 -12.89
N LYS A 15 -2.56 12.42 -13.04
CA LYS A 15 -1.28 12.04 -13.65
C LYS A 15 -0.64 10.85 -12.94
N LEU A 16 -0.63 10.87 -11.61
CA LEU A 16 -0.08 9.79 -10.79
C LEU A 16 -0.83 8.47 -11.01
N ARG A 17 -2.17 8.50 -10.94
CA ARG A 17 -3.02 7.32 -11.20
C ARG A 17 -2.80 6.72 -12.58
N GLU A 18 -2.74 7.56 -13.61
CA GLU A 18 -2.53 7.12 -14.99
C GLU A 18 -1.14 6.51 -15.19
N SER A 19 -0.12 7.14 -14.60
CA SER A 19 1.27 6.67 -14.69
C SER A 19 1.45 5.28 -14.07
N THR A 20 0.67 4.94 -13.03
CA THR A 20 0.79 3.68 -12.28
C THR A 20 -0.14 2.58 -12.76
N ARG A 21 -1.00 2.82 -13.76
CA ARG A 21 -2.05 1.89 -14.17
C ARG A 21 -1.49 0.52 -14.55
N ASP A 22 -0.50 0.50 -15.43
CA ASP A 22 0.00 -0.74 -16.02
C ASP A 22 0.74 -1.61 -14.97
N VAL A 23 1.47 -0.99 -14.04
CA VAL A 23 2.12 -1.74 -12.93
C VAL A 23 1.11 -2.20 -11.88
N HIS A 24 0.06 -1.41 -11.61
CA HIS A 24 -1.04 -1.83 -10.76
C HIS A 24 -1.75 -3.07 -11.35
N GLU A 25 -2.01 -3.10 -12.66
CA GLU A 25 -2.58 -4.26 -13.34
C GLU A 25 -1.66 -5.49 -13.25
N ARG A 26 -0.35 -5.33 -13.43
CA ARG A 26 0.61 -6.44 -13.24
C ARG A 26 0.61 -6.99 -11.82
N ALA A 27 0.56 -6.13 -10.80
CA ALA A 27 0.51 -6.60 -9.41
C ALA A 27 -0.79 -7.38 -9.13
N HIS A 28 -1.91 -6.91 -9.67
CA HIS A 28 -3.21 -7.58 -9.53
C HIS A 28 -3.25 -8.95 -10.21
N ASN A 29 -2.62 -9.08 -11.37
CA ASN A 29 -2.52 -10.32 -12.16
C ASN A 29 -1.24 -11.13 -11.84
N SER A 30 -0.66 -10.96 -10.65
CA SER A 30 0.50 -11.73 -10.23
C SER A 30 0.10 -13.16 -9.88
N ALA A 31 1.01 -14.13 -10.05
CA ALA A 31 0.76 -15.54 -9.77
C ALA A 31 0.20 -15.78 -8.36
N PHE A 32 0.72 -15.06 -7.36
CA PHE A 32 0.23 -15.14 -5.98
C PHE A 32 -1.23 -14.67 -5.87
N MET A 33 -1.57 -13.52 -6.46
CA MET A 33 -2.95 -12.98 -6.39
C MET A 33 -3.91 -13.86 -7.19
N ASP A 34 -3.49 -14.38 -8.34
CA ASP A 34 -4.25 -15.33 -9.14
C ASP A 34 -4.53 -16.62 -8.36
N ALA A 35 -3.53 -17.14 -7.63
CA ALA A 35 -3.68 -18.31 -6.78
C ALA A 35 -4.59 -18.03 -5.58
N LEU A 36 -4.45 -16.85 -4.95
CA LEU A 36 -5.28 -16.41 -3.84
C LEU A 36 -6.75 -16.32 -4.26
N PHE A 37 -7.07 -15.52 -5.27
CA PHE A 37 -8.44 -15.35 -5.75
C PHE A 37 -9.03 -16.62 -6.37
N GLY A 38 -8.17 -17.47 -6.94
CA GLY A 38 -8.52 -18.81 -7.39
C GLY A 38 -8.72 -19.84 -6.29
N SER A 39 -8.60 -19.46 -5.00
CA SER A 39 -8.70 -20.34 -3.83
C SER A 39 -7.74 -21.54 -3.88
N ARG A 40 -6.56 -21.35 -4.51
CA ARG A 40 -5.49 -22.36 -4.62
C ARG A 40 -4.45 -22.26 -3.52
N LEU A 41 -4.49 -21.19 -2.72
CA LEU A 41 -3.60 -21.02 -1.57
C LEU A 41 -4.23 -21.60 -0.31
N ALA A 42 -3.41 -22.22 0.55
CA ALA A 42 -3.81 -22.56 1.90
C ALA A 42 -3.74 -21.31 2.81
N LEU A 43 -4.49 -21.30 3.91
CA LEU A 43 -4.51 -20.18 4.86
C LEU A 43 -3.10 -19.78 5.38
N PRO A 44 -2.16 -20.71 5.65
CA PRO A 44 -0.79 -20.32 6.02
C PRO A 44 -0.05 -19.51 4.96
N ALA A 45 -0.28 -19.77 3.66
CA ALA A 45 0.32 -18.97 2.59
C ALA A 45 -0.23 -17.54 2.56
N TYR A 46 -1.51 -17.37 2.89
CA TYR A 46 -2.07 -16.03 3.11
C TYR A 46 -1.46 -15.35 4.34
N ALA A 47 -1.25 -16.08 5.44
CA ALA A 47 -0.59 -15.53 6.63
C ALA A 47 0.84 -15.03 6.33
N SER A 48 1.59 -15.68 5.42
CA SER A 48 2.88 -15.18 4.95
C SER A 48 2.77 -13.80 4.29
N LEU A 49 1.72 -13.54 3.49
CA LEU A 49 1.47 -12.21 2.92
C LEU A 49 1.22 -11.17 4.02
N VAL A 50 0.40 -11.51 5.03
CA VAL A 50 0.11 -10.63 6.17
C VAL A 50 1.39 -10.29 6.94
N ALA A 51 2.30 -11.25 7.10
CA ALA A 51 3.61 -11.03 7.69
C ALA A 51 4.46 -10.02 6.89
N GLN A 52 4.47 -10.12 5.56
CA GLN A 52 5.19 -9.15 4.73
C GLN A 52 4.61 -7.74 4.85
N TYR A 53 3.27 -7.63 4.88
CA TYR A 53 2.61 -6.36 5.13
C TYR A 53 3.01 -5.77 6.47
N HIS A 54 3.07 -6.55 7.56
CA HIS A 54 3.49 -6.02 8.85
C HIS A 54 4.82 -5.24 8.77
N PHE A 55 5.86 -5.81 8.15
CA PHE A 55 7.14 -5.13 7.98
C PHE A 55 7.06 -3.86 7.13
N ILE A 56 6.30 -3.89 6.04
CA ILE A 56 6.15 -2.76 5.11
C ILE A 56 5.39 -1.61 5.78
N TYR A 57 4.24 -1.89 6.40
CA TYR A 57 3.43 -0.86 7.06
C TYR A 57 4.13 -0.30 8.28
N GLN A 58 4.89 -1.11 9.03
CA GLN A 58 5.72 -0.58 10.11
C GLN A 58 6.69 0.48 9.59
N ALA A 59 7.40 0.22 8.49
CA ALA A 59 8.33 1.20 7.92
C ALA A 59 7.63 2.47 7.39
N ILE A 60 6.43 2.33 6.81
CA ILE A 60 5.64 3.48 6.32
C ILE A 60 5.10 4.30 7.48
N GLU A 61 4.58 3.66 8.53
CA GLU A 61 4.01 4.36 9.69
C GLU A 61 5.08 5.03 10.55
N GLU A 62 6.28 4.43 10.67
CA GLU A 62 7.44 5.11 11.26
C GLU A 62 7.83 6.36 10.44
N ALA A 63 7.73 6.32 9.10
CA ALA A 63 7.95 7.49 8.27
C ALA A 63 6.81 8.53 8.42
N SER A 64 5.56 8.09 8.59
CA SER A 64 4.43 8.98 8.92
C SER A 64 4.71 9.77 10.20
N ASP A 65 5.20 9.08 11.25
CA ASP A 65 5.56 9.72 12.52
C ASP A 65 6.68 10.75 12.34
N ALA A 66 7.69 10.45 11.50
CA ALA A 66 8.75 11.40 11.16
C ALA A 66 8.24 12.64 10.40
N HIS A 67 7.20 12.50 9.58
CA HIS A 67 6.58 13.60 8.82
C HIS A 67 5.51 14.38 9.56
N ALA A 68 5.12 13.99 10.78
CA ALA A 68 4.01 14.62 11.51
C ALA A 68 4.17 16.15 11.68
N GLY A 69 5.40 16.64 11.74
CA GLY A 69 5.73 18.07 11.82
C GLY A 69 6.07 18.74 10.47
N ASP A 70 6.16 17.99 9.37
CA ASP A 70 6.51 18.53 8.05
C ASP A 70 5.31 19.28 7.43
N PRO A 71 5.50 20.48 6.86
CA PRO A 71 4.39 21.28 6.32
C PRO A 71 3.67 20.63 5.14
N VAL A 72 4.32 19.71 4.42
CA VAL A 72 3.71 19.01 3.28
C VAL A 72 3.42 17.55 3.65
N GLY A 73 4.40 16.82 4.16
CA GLY A 73 4.28 15.43 4.59
C GLY A 73 3.24 15.23 5.69
N GLY A 74 3.16 16.15 6.66
CA GLY A 74 2.22 16.12 7.76
C GLY A 74 0.75 16.13 7.31
N ALA A 75 0.44 16.74 6.16
CA ALA A 75 -0.91 16.70 5.59
C ALA A 75 -1.34 15.30 5.14
N PHE A 76 -0.39 14.40 4.93
CA PHE A 76 -0.61 13.01 4.55
C PHE A 76 -0.45 12.03 5.72
N VAL A 77 -0.37 12.51 6.96
CA VAL A 77 -0.40 11.66 8.16
C VAL A 77 -1.85 11.47 8.59
N PHE A 78 -2.36 10.25 8.49
CA PHE A 78 -3.73 9.88 8.81
C PHE A 78 -3.76 8.75 9.83
N ASP A 79 -4.13 9.05 11.07
CA ASP A 79 -4.22 8.02 12.10
C ASP A 79 -5.31 6.98 11.77
N GLU A 80 -6.38 7.41 11.09
CA GLU A 80 -7.46 6.53 10.63
C GLU A 80 -7.02 5.47 9.59
N LEU A 81 -5.83 5.63 9.00
CA LEU A 81 -5.26 4.67 8.06
C LEU A 81 -4.26 3.70 8.68
N ARG A 82 -3.75 3.91 9.90
CA ARG A 82 -2.74 3.02 10.50
C ARG A 82 -3.21 1.56 10.50
N ARG A 83 -2.37 0.65 10.03
CA ARG A 83 -2.62 -0.78 9.82
C ARG A 83 -1.80 -1.66 10.74
N VAL A 84 -0.66 -1.20 11.27
CA VAL A 84 0.20 -2.04 12.14
C VAL A 84 -0.56 -2.69 13.30
N PRO A 85 -1.45 -2.01 14.05
CA PRO A 85 -2.23 -2.65 15.11
C PRO A 85 -3.15 -3.77 14.60
N ALA A 86 -3.79 -3.56 13.45
CA ALA A 86 -4.67 -4.56 12.84
C ALA A 86 -3.87 -5.76 12.31
N LEU A 87 -2.71 -5.51 11.68
CA LEU A 87 -1.79 -6.55 11.21
C LEU A 87 -1.23 -7.38 12.37
N ALA A 88 -0.90 -6.76 13.50
CA ALA A 88 -0.46 -7.46 14.70
C ALA A 88 -1.54 -8.39 15.25
N ALA A 89 -2.80 -7.94 15.31
CA ALA A 89 -3.92 -8.77 15.73
C ALA A 89 -4.21 -9.91 14.74
N ASP A 90 -4.10 -9.67 13.44
CA ASP A 90 -4.23 -10.70 12.41
C ASP A 90 -3.10 -11.74 12.52
N LEU A 91 -1.86 -11.32 12.78
CA LEU A 91 -0.72 -12.23 12.97
C LEU A 91 -0.81 -13.04 14.25
N GLU A 92 -1.32 -12.46 15.34
CA GLU A 92 -1.60 -13.21 16.57
C GLU A 92 -2.69 -14.26 16.34
N PHE A 93 -3.70 -13.98 15.53
CA PHE A 93 -4.69 -14.99 15.12
C PHE A 93 -4.05 -16.15 14.35
N PHE A 94 -3.15 -15.85 13.39
CA PHE A 94 -2.53 -16.90 12.57
C PHE A 94 -1.45 -17.71 13.29
N LEU A 95 -0.63 -17.06 14.12
CA LEU A 95 0.60 -17.62 14.67
C LEU A 95 0.57 -17.72 16.21
N GLY A 96 -0.48 -17.24 16.85
CA GLY A 96 -0.61 -17.22 18.30
C GLY A 96 0.31 -16.18 18.98
N PRO A 97 0.33 -16.19 20.33
CA PRO A 97 1.22 -15.33 21.10
C PRO A 97 2.70 -15.52 20.70
N GLY A 98 3.46 -14.43 20.67
CA GLY A 98 4.85 -14.45 20.23
C GLY A 98 5.05 -14.53 18.72
N TRP A 99 4.00 -14.25 17.92
CA TRP A 99 4.04 -14.22 16.46
C TRP A 99 5.22 -13.41 15.88
N ALA A 100 5.64 -12.33 16.56
CA ALA A 100 6.69 -11.45 16.09
C ALA A 100 8.05 -12.19 15.92
N GLY A 101 8.33 -13.19 16.75
CA GLY A 101 9.54 -14.02 16.63
C GLY A 101 9.41 -15.19 15.65
N ARG A 102 8.29 -15.28 14.92
CA ARG A 102 7.96 -16.38 14.01
C ARG A 102 7.78 -15.95 12.56
N ILE A 103 7.80 -14.63 12.30
CA ILE A 103 7.71 -14.08 10.96
C ILE A 103 9.10 -13.71 10.45
N GLU A 104 9.35 -13.96 9.17
CA GLU A 104 10.57 -13.55 8.49
C GLU A 104 10.21 -12.82 7.19
N PRO A 105 10.93 -11.75 6.85
CA PRO A 105 10.71 -11.06 5.60
C PRO A 105 11.34 -11.84 4.44
N VAL A 106 10.59 -11.97 3.33
CA VAL A 106 11.18 -12.44 2.08
C VAL A 106 12.20 -11.42 1.54
N PRO A 107 13.15 -11.80 0.68
CA PRO A 107 14.18 -10.90 0.16
C PRO A 107 13.62 -9.58 -0.39
N ALA A 108 12.54 -9.62 -1.19
CA ALA A 108 11.91 -8.43 -1.73
C ALA A 108 11.30 -7.51 -0.64
N THR A 109 10.79 -8.08 0.46
CA THR A 109 10.27 -7.28 1.59
C THR A 109 11.41 -6.55 2.31
N LEU A 110 12.55 -7.21 2.52
CA LEU A 110 13.73 -6.57 3.09
C LEU A 110 14.19 -5.38 2.25
N ASP A 111 14.26 -5.56 0.92
CA ASP A 111 14.65 -4.50 0.01
C ASP A 111 13.61 -3.37 -0.04
N TYR A 112 12.32 -3.69 0.03
CA TYR A 112 11.27 -2.69 0.07
C TYR A 112 11.34 -1.83 1.34
N VAL A 113 11.48 -2.47 2.51
CA VAL A 113 11.66 -1.78 3.79
C VAL A 113 12.92 -0.90 3.75
N ARG A 114 14.02 -1.41 3.19
CA ARG A 114 15.26 -0.63 3.00
C ARG A 114 15.02 0.59 2.12
N ARG A 115 14.26 0.46 1.04
CA ARG A 115 13.91 1.60 0.18
C ARG A 115 13.11 2.63 0.94
N ILE A 116 12.03 2.22 1.63
CA ILE A 116 11.18 3.11 2.43
C ILE A 116 12.04 3.86 3.44
N ARG A 117 12.90 3.17 4.19
CA ARG A 117 13.81 3.82 5.15
C ARG A 117 14.77 4.81 4.50
N THR A 118 15.18 4.57 3.27
CA THR A 118 16.12 5.44 2.54
C THR A 118 15.46 6.72 2.02
N VAL A 119 14.19 6.65 1.60
CA VAL A 119 13.54 7.76 0.87
C VAL A 119 12.36 8.38 1.58
N ALA A 120 11.65 7.65 2.44
CA ALA A 120 10.42 8.14 3.03
C ALA A 120 10.65 8.96 4.30
N PHE A 121 11.80 8.86 4.97
CA PHE A 121 12.00 9.54 6.26
C PHE A 121 12.32 11.03 6.10
N ASP A 122 13.12 11.40 5.09
CA ASP A 122 13.60 12.79 4.92
C ASP A 122 13.01 13.51 3.70
N TRP A 123 12.25 12.81 2.86
CA TRP A 123 11.69 13.37 1.63
C TRP A 123 10.16 13.20 1.60
N PRO A 124 9.39 14.30 1.76
CA PRO A 124 7.92 14.24 1.79
C PRO A 124 7.31 13.60 0.54
N GLY A 125 7.84 13.89 -0.65
CA GLY A 125 7.38 13.27 -1.89
C GLY A 125 7.60 11.76 -1.93
N GLY A 126 8.72 11.28 -1.38
CA GLY A 126 9.03 9.85 -1.26
C GLY A 126 8.10 9.16 -0.27
N TYR A 127 7.84 9.79 0.88
CA TYR A 127 6.84 9.32 1.84
C TYR A 127 5.46 9.19 1.18
N VAL A 128 5.00 10.26 0.53
CA VAL A 128 3.70 10.30 -0.15
C VAL A 128 3.60 9.23 -1.24
N ALA A 129 4.68 8.94 -1.98
CA ALA A 129 4.71 7.87 -2.98
C ALA A 129 4.42 6.49 -2.38
N HIS A 130 5.11 6.11 -1.30
CA HIS A 130 4.89 4.81 -0.63
C HIS A 130 3.52 4.73 0.06
N HIS A 131 3.14 5.81 0.75
CA HIS A 131 1.85 5.92 1.43
C HIS A 131 0.69 5.83 0.41
N TYR A 132 0.77 6.56 -0.70
CA TYR A 132 -0.21 6.49 -1.78
C TYR A 132 -0.34 5.07 -2.34
N THR A 133 0.77 4.43 -2.72
CA THR A 133 0.75 3.10 -3.32
C THR A 133 0.04 2.07 -2.44
N ARG A 134 0.30 2.09 -1.13
CA ARG A 134 -0.27 1.12 -0.19
C ARG A 134 -1.72 1.47 0.18
N TYR A 135 -1.95 2.60 0.84
CA TYR A 135 -3.27 2.87 1.45
C TYR A 135 -4.39 3.09 0.42
N LEU A 136 -4.12 3.76 -0.71
CA LEU A 136 -5.15 3.95 -1.74
C LEU A 136 -5.47 2.63 -2.48
N GLY A 137 -4.49 1.72 -2.53
CA GLY A 137 -4.68 0.35 -3.02
C GLY A 137 -5.57 -0.46 -2.08
N ASP A 138 -5.29 -0.43 -0.77
CA ASP A 138 -6.08 -1.18 0.23
C ASP A 138 -7.54 -0.72 0.26
N LEU A 139 -7.77 0.59 0.20
CA LEU A 139 -9.10 1.18 0.15
C LEU A 139 -9.87 0.85 -1.13
N ALA A 140 -9.18 0.46 -2.21
CA ALA A 140 -9.81 0.08 -3.47
C ALA A 140 -10.10 -1.42 -3.56
N GLY A 141 -9.15 -2.27 -3.14
CA GLY A 141 -9.20 -3.73 -3.34
C GLY A 141 -9.50 -4.56 -2.09
N GLY A 142 -9.38 -3.98 -0.89
CA GLY A 142 -9.41 -4.73 0.37
C GLY A 142 -10.69 -5.52 0.61
N GLN A 143 -11.84 -5.01 0.17
CA GLN A 143 -13.13 -5.71 0.34
C GLN A 143 -13.22 -7.00 -0.48
N ALA A 144 -12.56 -7.07 -1.65
CA ALA A 144 -12.54 -8.28 -2.46
C ALA A 144 -11.75 -9.40 -1.77
N VAL A 145 -10.62 -9.06 -1.14
CA VAL A 145 -9.81 -10.01 -0.37
C VAL A 145 -10.53 -10.40 0.93
N ARG A 146 -11.15 -9.45 1.65
CA ARG A 146 -11.94 -9.77 2.84
C ARG A 146 -13.08 -10.76 2.53
N GLY A 147 -13.84 -10.52 1.46
CA GLY A 147 -14.87 -11.45 1.01
C GLY A 147 -14.32 -12.80 0.56
N LEU A 148 -13.04 -12.89 0.17
CA LEU A 148 -12.37 -14.15 -0.14
C LEU A 148 -12.03 -14.92 1.12
N LEU A 149 -11.50 -14.23 2.12
CA LEU A 149 -11.13 -14.85 3.39
C LEU A 149 -12.35 -15.45 4.09
N ALA A 150 -13.48 -14.74 4.08
CA ALA A 150 -14.74 -15.24 4.62
C ALA A 150 -15.22 -16.49 3.89
N ARG A 151 -15.30 -16.46 2.55
CA ARG A 151 -15.88 -17.57 1.75
C ARG A 151 -14.99 -18.81 1.69
N THR A 152 -13.66 -18.64 1.64
CA THR A 152 -12.71 -19.74 1.40
C THR A 152 -12.16 -20.31 2.70
N TYR A 153 -11.96 -19.47 3.73
CA TYR A 153 -11.32 -19.88 4.99
C TYR A 153 -12.19 -19.66 6.23
N GLY A 154 -13.37 -19.05 6.11
CA GLY A 154 -14.24 -18.73 7.26
C GLY A 154 -13.69 -17.63 8.17
N VAL A 155 -12.81 -16.75 7.65
CA VAL A 155 -12.16 -15.69 8.43
C VAL A 155 -12.88 -14.35 8.21
N GLU A 156 -13.54 -13.84 9.25
CA GLU A 156 -14.31 -12.58 9.21
C GLU A 156 -13.85 -11.50 10.20
N GLY A 157 -13.09 -11.89 11.23
CA GLY A 157 -12.59 -11.02 12.31
C GLY A 157 -11.05 -10.97 12.32
N PRO A 158 -10.37 -11.28 13.45
CA PRO A 158 -8.93 -11.49 13.48
C PRO A 158 -8.50 -12.45 12.35
N GLY A 159 -7.49 -12.04 11.59
CA GLY A 159 -7.05 -12.65 10.34
C GLY A 159 -7.49 -11.88 9.08
N ALA A 160 -8.37 -10.88 9.22
CA ALA A 160 -8.82 -10.00 8.13
C ALA A 160 -9.00 -8.54 8.56
N LEU A 161 -8.55 -8.15 9.77
CA LEU A 161 -8.72 -6.80 10.32
C LEU A 161 -7.95 -5.75 9.52
N PHE A 162 -6.86 -6.13 8.86
CA PHE A 162 -6.12 -5.26 7.95
C PHE A 162 -7.02 -4.52 6.94
N TYR A 163 -8.06 -5.18 6.43
CA TYR A 163 -9.01 -4.61 5.46
C TYR A 163 -10.18 -3.85 6.10
N HIS A 164 -10.23 -3.76 7.42
CA HIS A 164 -11.23 -3.00 8.14
C HIS A 164 -10.75 -1.58 8.40
N PHE A 165 -11.34 -0.61 7.70
CA PHE A 165 -11.04 0.82 7.89
C PHE A 165 -12.22 1.47 8.62
N ASP A 166 -11.93 2.10 9.76
CA ASP A 166 -12.92 2.91 10.49
C ASP A 166 -13.04 4.30 9.85
N LEU A 167 -13.61 4.31 8.65
CA LEU A 167 -13.83 5.52 7.85
C LEU A 167 -15.33 5.70 7.63
N GLU A 168 -15.83 6.92 7.85
CA GLU A 168 -17.24 7.25 7.54
C GLU A 168 -17.58 6.99 6.06
N SER A 169 -16.63 7.27 5.17
CA SER A 169 -16.80 7.07 3.72
C SER A 169 -15.47 6.92 3.00
N VAL A 170 -15.18 5.70 2.53
CA VAL A 170 -14.01 5.42 1.69
C VAL A 170 -13.96 6.30 0.43
N PRO A 171 -15.06 6.49 -0.33
CA PRO A 171 -15.05 7.41 -1.47
C PRO A 171 -14.70 8.86 -1.10
N ALA A 172 -15.26 9.36 0.00
CA ALA A 172 -14.97 10.72 0.47
C ALA A 172 -13.50 10.87 0.90
N PHE A 173 -12.97 9.89 1.64
CA PHE A 173 -11.58 9.86 2.04
C PHE A 173 -10.64 9.85 0.83
N ARG A 174 -10.89 8.99 -0.17
CA ARG A 174 -10.08 8.96 -1.41
C ARG A 174 -10.14 10.28 -2.17
N LYS A 175 -11.27 10.97 -2.15
CA LYS A 175 -11.40 12.32 -2.73
C LYS A 175 -10.56 13.34 -1.96
N ARG A 176 -10.62 13.34 -0.62
CA ARG A 176 -9.78 14.19 0.25
C ARG A 176 -8.29 13.96 -0.02
N TYR A 177 -7.84 12.71 -0.05
CA TYR A 177 -6.44 12.37 -0.32
C TYR A 177 -5.96 12.90 -1.68
N ARG A 178 -6.78 12.73 -2.73
CA ARG A 178 -6.44 13.27 -4.07
C ARG A 178 -6.40 14.80 -4.09
N GLY A 179 -7.30 15.46 -3.36
CA GLY A 179 -7.26 16.91 -3.18
C GLY A 179 -5.92 17.39 -2.61
N LEU A 180 -5.41 16.70 -1.59
CA LEU A 180 -4.09 17.02 -1.02
C LEU A 180 -2.94 16.84 -2.03
N LEU A 181 -2.97 15.78 -2.84
CA LEU A 181 -1.99 15.61 -3.92
C LEU A 181 -2.04 16.77 -4.93
N ASP A 182 -3.24 17.25 -5.25
CA ASP A 182 -3.46 18.30 -6.25
C ASP A 182 -3.11 19.71 -5.74
N GLU A 183 -3.30 19.95 -4.44
CA GLU A 183 -3.11 21.25 -3.78
C GLU A 183 -1.70 21.45 -3.22
N ALA A 184 -0.99 20.37 -2.87
CA ALA A 184 0.34 20.48 -2.30
C ALA A 184 1.34 21.14 -3.28
N PRO A 185 2.34 21.88 -2.76
CA PRO A 185 3.17 22.80 -3.54
C PRO A 185 4.29 22.10 -4.33
N TRP A 186 3.96 21.02 -5.04
CA TRP A 186 4.90 20.28 -5.87
C TRP A 186 5.18 21.02 -7.18
N ASP A 187 6.45 21.36 -7.42
CA ASP A 187 6.88 21.75 -8.76
C ASP A 187 6.88 20.54 -9.71
N GLU A 188 7.08 20.77 -11.01
CA GLU A 188 7.01 19.70 -12.01
C GLU A 188 8.12 18.66 -11.85
N ALA A 189 9.31 19.07 -11.39
CA ALA A 189 10.42 18.15 -11.15
C ALA A 189 10.10 17.21 -9.98
N GLU A 190 9.53 17.76 -8.91
CA GLU A 190 9.10 17.02 -7.73
C GLU A 190 7.94 16.06 -8.06
N ARG A 191 6.95 16.50 -8.84
CA ARG A 191 5.88 15.63 -9.36
C ARG A 191 6.45 14.45 -10.15
N GLN A 192 7.44 14.69 -11.00
CA GLN A 192 8.08 13.63 -11.77
C GLN A 192 8.85 12.65 -10.88
N ARG A 193 9.57 13.15 -9.85
CA ARG A 193 10.25 12.31 -8.86
C ARG A 193 9.27 11.44 -8.07
N ILE A 194 8.14 12.00 -7.64
CA ILE A 194 7.08 11.25 -6.93
C ILE A 194 6.49 10.16 -7.83
N VAL A 195 6.22 10.46 -9.10
CA VAL A 195 5.74 9.44 -10.07
C VAL A 195 6.75 8.31 -10.19
N THR A 196 8.03 8.62 -10.38
CA THR A 196 9.09 7.61 -10.45
C THR A 196 9.17 6.77 -9.18
N GLU A 197 9.10 7.39 -7.99
CA GLU A 197 9.14 6.65 -6.72
C GLU A 197 7.90 5.77 -6.53
N THR A 198 6.75 6.25 -6.97
CA THR A 198 5.50 5.51 -6.87
C THR A 198 5.57 4.24 -7.73
N LEU A 199 6.16 4.33 -8.94
CA LEU A 199 6.44 3.17 -9.78
C LEU A 199 7.40 2.19 -9.10
N VAL A 200 8.48 2.68 -8.48
CA VAL A 200 9.41 1.86 -7.69
C VAL A 200 8.67 1.13 -6.56
N ALA A 201 7.81 1.83 -5.82
CA ALA A 201 6.98 1.24 -4.78
C ALA A 201 6.08 0.12 -5.34
N PHE A 202 5.46 0.31 -6.50
CA PHE A 202 4.68 -0.75 -7.15
C PHE A 202 5.53 -1.95 -7.59
N GLU A 203 6.73 -1.76 -8.13
CA GLU A 203 7.62 -2.88 -8.48
C GLU A 203 8.03 -3.69 -7.26
N PHE A 204 8.25 -3.05 -6.10
CA PHE A 204 8.48 -3.78 -4.86
C PHE A 204 7.28 -4.64 -4.46
N ASN A 205 6.05 -4.15 -4.64
CA ASN A 205 4.85 -4.97 -4.40
C ASN A 205 4.79 -6.18 -5.33
N VAL A 206 5.13 -6.01 -6.61
CA VAL A 206 5.23 -7.12 -7.58
C VAL A 206 6.30 -8.13 -7.14
N ALA A 207 7.47 -7.66 -6.72
CA ALA A 207 8.56 -8.51 -6.27
C ALA A 207 8.21 -9.31 -5.00
N VAL A 208 7.57 -8.67 -4.01
CA VAL A 208 7.08 -9.36 -2.80
C VAL A 208 6.08 -10.46 -3.15
N LEU A 209 5.14 -10.18 -4.06
CA LEU A 209 4.18 -11.19 -4.52
C LEU A 209 4.85 -12.31 -5.30
N ALA A 210 5.92 -12.03 -6.05
CA ALA A 210 6.69 -13.05 -6.77
C ALA A 210 7.46 -13.97 -5.81
N ASP A 211 8.12 -13.42 -4.79
CA ASP A 211 8.80 -14.20 -3.75
C ASP A 211 7.80 -15.12 -3.02
N LEU A 212 6.63 -14.57 -2.62
CA LEU A 212 5.58 -15.35 -1.97
C LEU A 212 4.98 -16.43 -2.87
N ALA A 213 4.84 -16.17 -4.19
CA ALA A 213 4.39 -17.19 -5.13
C ALA A 213 5.38 -18.36 -5.19
N ALA A 214 6.68 -18.06 -5.24
CA ALA A 214 7.73 -19.07 -5.24
C ALA A 214 7.73 -19.91 -3.95
N GLU A 215 7.55 -19.28 -2.78
CA GLU A 215 7.41 -19.99 -1.49
C GLU A 215 6.17 -20.88 -1.44
N ALA A 216 5.05 -20.43 -2.01
CA ALA A 216 3.79 -21.16 -2.04
C ALA A 216 3.74 -22.26 -3.12
N GLY A 217 4.71 -22.31 -4.05
CA GLY A 217 4.69 -23.19 -5.21
C GLY A 217 3.57 -22.85 -6.21
N ALA A 218 3.21 -21.57 -6.30
CA ALA A 218 2.10 -21.03 -7.09
C ALA A 218 2.53 -20.54 -8.49
#